data_AF-A0A9W8LHJ9-F1
#
_entry.id   AF-A0A9W8LHJ9-F1
#
_cell.length_a   1.000
_cell.length_b   1.000
_cell.length_c   1.000
_cell.angle_alpha   90.00
_cell.angle_beta   90.00
_cell.angle_gamma   90.00
#
_symmetry.space_group_name_H-M   'P 1'
#
loop_
_entity.id
_entity.type
_entity.pdbx_description
1 polymer ?
#
loop_
_entity_poly.entity_id
_entity_poly.type
_entity_poly.pdbx_seq_one_letter_code
_entity_poly.pdbx_strand_id
1 'polypeptide(L)'
;MAIPEYRSPFYMNPAPLGNSGFAVTTLAAALHGGGIGAGPTSAVVGLALFCGGVAQLVAGAWSFATRAAFGGVVFSLYGCYWLAYATMLIPASGVAAALEAATPAARAQSAGAFYLVWTIQTAIFTLAAARGAWGTFVQLALLLLTTALSCVGAWAQAPAAARASCYTGILTAAVAWYNVAADMLTRETFYFALPNPPISPGPGRDSPQPTFGAGQLLPAELCPPQRKHLSLTPAAAAADGVSARTEVPPRARAGSSSSSSGFGACSGLGDPAVRTVA
;
A
#
# COMPACT_ATOMS: atom_id res chain seq x y z
N MET A 1 1.61 -16.59 30.22
CA MET A 1 0.81 -17.30 29.20
C MET A 1 1.69 -17.40 27.96
N ALA A 2 2.39 -18.53 27.80
CA ALA A 2 3.27 -18.75 26.65
C ALA A 2 2.40 -19.14 25.46
N ILE A 3 2.40 -18.31 24.42
CA ILE A 3 1.85 -18.69 23.13
C ILE A 3 2.76 -19.81 22.60
N PRO A 4 2.25 -20.99 22.24
CA PRO A 4 3.08 -22.05 21.69
C PRO A 4 3.81 -21.53 20.44
N GLU A 5 5.14 -21.54 20.46
CA GLU A 5 5.92 -21.29 19.25
C GLU A 5 5.72 -22.47 18.29
N TYR A 6 4.83 -22.28 17.33
CA TYR A 6 4.60 -23.25 16.26
C TYR A 6 5.75 -23.17 15.24
N ARG A 7 6.64 -24.18 15.25
CA ARG A 7 7.50 -24.48 14.11
C ARG A 7 6.67 -25.12 13.00
N SER A 8 6.18 -24.31 12.07
CA SER A 8 5.95 -24.74 10.68
C SER A 8 7.13 -24.31 9.80
N PRO A 9 7.38 -24.96 8.66
CA PRO A 9 8.33 -24.46 7.67
C PRO A 9 7.78 -23.13 7.12
N PHE A 10 8.18 -22.02 7.74
CA PHE A 10 7.94 -20.62 7.35
C PHE A 10 6.84 -20.42 6.29
N TYR A 11 5.56 -20.55 6.67
CA TYR A 11 4.46 -20.04 5.87
C TYR A 11 4.39 -18.52 6.08
N MET A 12 5.27 -17.80 5.39
CA MET A 12 5.24 -16.34 5.39
C MET A 12 4.26 -15.92 4.29
N ASN A 13 3.00 -15.68 4.66
CA ASN A 13 2.09 -14.99 3.75
C ASN A 13 2.20 -13.48 3.98
N PRO A 14 2.80 -12.71 3.05
CA PRO A 14 2.88 -11.26 3.16
C PRO A 14 1.60 -10.54 2.72
N ALA A 15 0.62 -11.24 2.14
CA ALA A 15 -0.60 -10.64 1.63
C ALA A 15 -1.43 -9.88 2.70
N PRO A 16 -1.53 -10.35 3.96
CA PRO A 16 -2.21 -9.59 5.03
C PRO A 16 -1.59 -8.23 5.28
N LEU A 17 -0.25 -8.12 5.25
CA LEU A 17 0.44 -6.84 5.45
C LEU A 17 0.13 -5.89 4.29
N GLY A 18 0.26 -6.38 3.05
CA GLY A 18 0.00 -5.58 1.85
C GLY A 18 -1.45 -5.10 1.77
N ASN A 19 -2.42 -5.99 2.00
CA ASN A 19 -3.84 -5.63 1.99
C ASN A 19 -4.23 -4.73 3.17
N SER A 20 -3.62 -4.90 4.36
CA SER A 20 -3.87 -4.02 5.51
C SER A 20 -3.39 -2.60 5.23
N GLY A 21 -2.16 -2.44 4.74
CA GLY A 21 -1.59 -1.14 4.38
C GLY A 21 -2.40 -0.42 3.30
N PHE A 22 -2.83 -1.17 2.28
CA PHE A 22 -3.75 -0.69 1.26
C PHE A 22 -5.10 -0.25 1.85
N ALA A 23 -5.74 -1.10 2.67
CA ALA A 23 -7.09 -0.87 3.17
C ALA A 23 -7.18 0.37 4.06
N VAL A 24 -6.28 0.51 5.04
CA VAL A 24 -6.27 1.66 5.97
C VAL A 24 -6.12 2.98 5.21
N THR A 25 -5.25 2.99 4.21
CA THR A 25 -4.93 4.18 3.43
C THR A 25 -6.04 4.51 2.45
N THR A 26 -6.57 3.50 1.76
CA THR A 26 -7.68 3.64 0.81
C THR A 26 -8.91 4.16 1.52
N LEU A 27 -9.27 3.61 2.69
CA LEU A 27 -10.42 4.08 3.45
C LEU A 27 -10.24 5.53 3.88
N ALA A 28 -9.09 5.90 4.43
CA ALA A 28 -8.83 7.27 4.86
C ALA A 28 -8.93 8.27 3.69
N ALA A 29 -8.33 7.94 2.55
CA ALA A 29 -8.40 8.76 1.33
C ALA A 29 -9.84 8.88 0.81
N ALA A 30 -10.57 7.76 0.79
CA ALA A 30 -11.93 7.69 0.29
C ALA A 30 -12.95 8.41 1.18
N LEU A 31 -12.82 8.31 2.51
CA LEU A 31 -13.66 9.06 3.45
C LEU A 31 -13.42 10.57 3.27
N HIS A 32 -12.16 10.98 3.23
CA HIS A 32 -11.79 12.37 3.04
C HIS A 32 -12.32 12.94 1.71
N GLY A 33 -12.06 12.25 0.59
CA GLY A 33 -12.55 12.66 -0.73
C GLY A 33 -14.08 12.58 -0.89
N GLY A 34 -14.73 11.68 -0.15
CA GLY A 34 -16.19 11.53 -0.11
C GLY A 34 -16.90 12.56 0.77
N GLY A 35 -16.15 13.45 1.44
CA GLY A 35 -16.70 14.49 2.32
C GLY A 35 -17.05 14.00 3.73
N ILE A 36 -16.67 12.78 4.10
CA ILE A 36 -16.87 12.23 5.44
C ILE A 36 -15.61 12.51 6.27
N GLY A 37 -15.73 13.35 7.30
CA GLY A 37 -14.57 13.78 8.10
C GLY A 37 -13.72 14.85 7.41
N ALA A 38 -14.38 15.88 6.86
CA ALA A 38 -13.75 16.99 6.14
C ALA A 38 -12.83 17.83 7.05
N GLY A 39 -11.58 17.39 7.20
CA GLY A 39 -10.46 18.13 7.77
C GLY A 39 -9.32 18.30 6.75
N PRO A 40 -8.11 18.72 7.14
CA PRO A 40 -6.98 18.84 6.21
C PRO A 40 -6.59 17.49 5.58
N THR A 41 -6.28 17.50 4.27
CA THR A 41 -5.84 16.31 3.50
C THR A 41 -4.54 15.71 4.04
N SER A 42 -3.78 16.46 4.85
CA SER A 42 -2.56 16.02 5.52
C SER A 42 -2.75 14.79 6.40
N ALA A 43 -3.95 14.53 6.92
CA ALA A 43 -4.26 13.34 7.70
C ALA A 43 -4.07 12.04 6.90
N VAL A 44 -4.25 12.09 5.57
CA VAL A 44 -4.10 10.93 4.68
C VAL A 44 -2.62 10.70 4.31
N VAL A 45 -1.81 11.77 4.29
CA VAL A 45 -0.42 11.72 3.81
C VAL A 45 0.44 10.76 4.63
N GLY A 46 0.30 10.76 5.95
CA GLY A 46 1.05 9.84 6.83
C GLY A 46 0.73 8.37 6.55
N LEU A 47 -0.55 8.04 6.37
CA LEU A 47 -0.98 6.70 6.01
C LEU A 47 -0.50 6.31 4.61
N ALA A 48 -0.55 7.22 3.66
CA ALA A 48 -0.06 7.01 2.30
C ALA A 48 1.45 6.75 2.26
N LEU A 49 2.24 7.46 3.07
CA LEU A 49 3.69 7.21 3.14
C LEU A 49 4.01 5.84 3.76
N PHE A 50 3.48 5.56 4.94
CA PHE A 50 3.97 4.45 5.75
C PHE A 50 3.14 3.17 5.61
N CYS A 51 1.82 3.26 5.60
CA CYS A 51 0.94 2.11 5.53
C CYS A 51 0.72 1.68 4.07
N GLY A 52 0.16 2.56 3.26
CA GLY A 52 -0.08 2.32 1.84
C GLY A 52 1.21 2.27 1.04
N GLY A 53 2.25 3.02 1.44
CA GLY A 53 3.53 3.07 0.75
C GLY A 53 4.51 2.01 1.23
N VAL A 54 5.28 2.33 2.28
CA VAL A 54 6.41 1.52 2.74
C VAL A 54 5.99 0.11 3.17
N ALA A 55 4.98 -0.05 4.02
CA ALA A 55 4.57 -1.37 4.48
C ALA A 55 4.07 -2.25 3.31
N GLN A 56 3.37 -1.65 2.35
CA GLN A 56 2.91 -2.35 1.16
C GLN A 56 4.07 -2.74 0.21
N LEU A 57 5.09 -1.89 0.06
CA LEU A 57 6.33 -2.24 -0.65
C LEU A 57 7.07 -3.40 0.02
N VAL A 58 7.17 -3.40 1.36
CA VAL A 58 7.78 -4.50 2.12
C VAL A 58 7.02 -5.81 1.90
N ALA A 59 5.68 -5.76 1.91
CA ALA A 59 4.86 -6.92 1.57
C ALA A 59 5.10 -7.43 0.14
N GLY A 60 5.28 -6.52 -0.82
CA GLY A 60 5.62 -6.84 -2.19
C GLY A 60 6.99 -7.51 -2.33
N ALA A 61 8.02 -6.95 -1.69
CA ALA A 61 9.37 -7.52 -1.66
C ALA A 61 9.36 -8.96 -1.08
N TRP A 62 8.63 -9.16 0.02
CA TRP A 62 8.52 -10.47 0.66
C TRP A 62 7.70 -11.46 -0.17
N SER A 63 6.74 -10.99 -0.96
CA SER A 63 5.97 -11.83 -1.90
C SER A 63 6.85 -12.40 -3.01
N PHE A 64 7.84 -11.65 -3.49
CA PHE A 64 8.85 -12.20 -4.42
C PHE A 64 9.72 -13.26 -3.74
N ALA A 65 10.11 -13.04 -2.48
CA ALA A 65 10.86 -14.03 -1.71
C ALA A 65 10.08 -15.34 -1.49
N THR A 66 8.75 -15.28 -1.38
CA THR A 66 7.88 -16.45 -1.20
C THR A 66 7.34 -17.03 -2.52
N ARG A 67 7.87 -16.58 -3.67
CA ARG A 67 7.50 -17.02 -5.03
C ARG A 67 6.04 -16.71 -5.41
N ALA A 68 5.41 -15.76 -4.73
CA ALA A 68 4.09 -15.23 -5.05
C ALA A 68 4.20 -13.99 -5.96
N ALA A 69 4.66 -14.18 -7.20
CA ALA A 69 5.00 -13.08 -8.12
C ALA A 69 3.84 -12.10 -8.37
N PHE A 70 2.61 -12.61 -8.49
CA PHE A 70 1.42 -11.77 -8.64
C PHE A 70 1.27 -10.76 -7.48
N GLY A 71 1.29 -11.26 -6.23
CA GLY A 71 1.24 -10.41 -5.05
C GLY A 71 2.42 -9.45 -4.97
N GLY A 72 3.62 -9.92 -5.33
CA GLY A 72 4.82 -9.09 -5.37
C GLY A 72 4.69 -7.86 -6.26
N VAL A 73 4.22 -8.06 -7.49
CA VAL A 73 4.01 -6.96 -8.44
C VAL A 73 2.89 -6.03 -7.98
N VAL A 74 1.74 -6.60 -7.60
CA VAL A 74 0.56 -5.84 -7.19
C VAL A 74 0.84 -4.97 -5.96
N PHE A 75 1.38 -5.54 -4.89
CA PHE A 75 1.69 -4.78 -3.67
C PHE A 75 2.80 -3.78 -3.88
N SER A 76 3.83 -4.11 -4.67
CA SER A 76 4.91 -3.15 -4.94
C SER A 76 4.39 -1.93 -5.72
N LEU A 77 3.59 -2.14 -6.76
CA LEU A 77 3.08 -1.04 -7.58
C LEU A 77 2.05 -0.19 -6.85
N TYR A 78 1.17 -0.77 -6.05
CA TYR A 78 0.28 0.04 -5.20
C TYR A 78 1.03 0.73 -4.04
N GLY A 79 2.12 0.14 -3.55
CA GLY A 79 3.06 0.84 -2.67
C GLY A 79 3.64 2.10 -3.31
N CYS A 80 4.13 1.99 -4.54
CA CYS A 80 4.60 3.13 -5.32
C CYS A 80 3.48 4.14 -5.61
N TYR A 81 2.25 3.70 -5.89
CA TYR A 81 1.08 4.57 -6.05
C TYR A 81 0.88 5.47 -4.82
N TRP A 82 0.88 4.88 -3.63
CA TRP A 82 0.66 5.63 -2.40
C TRP A 82 1.80 6.59 -2.07
N LEU A 83 3.05 6.21 -2.34
CA LEU A 83 4.18 7.12 -2.23
C LEU A 83 4.11 8.28 -3.23
N ALA A 84 3.69 8.02 -4.48
CA ALA A 84 3.47 9.06 -5.48
C ALA A 84 2.33 10.00 -5.05
N TYR A 85 1.22 9.46 -4.57
CA TYR A 85 0.09 10.23 -4.05
C TYR A 85 0.49 11.10 -2.85
N ALA A 86 1.24 10.54 -1.89
CA ALA A 86 1.77 11.32 -0.77
C ALA A 86 2.69 12.45 -1.24
N THR A 87 3.58 12.17 -2.20
CA THR A 87 4.49 13.17 -2.77
C THR A 87 3.74 14.32 -3.41
N MET A 88 2.59 14.06 -4.07
CA MET A 88 1.74 15.11 -4.63
C MET A 88 1.17 16.05 -3.57
N LEU A 89 1.01 15.59 -2.32
CA LEU A 89 0.39 16.36 -1.23
C LEU A 89 1.39 16.99 -0.26
N ILE A 90 2.66 16.54 -0.26
CA ILE A 90 3.71 17.11 0.60
C ILE A 90 4.13 18.47 0.01
N PRO A 91 3.95 19.60 0.73
CA PRO A 91 4.27 20.92 0.18
C PRO A 91 5.74 21.07 -0.25
N ALA A 92 6.66 20.44 0.49
CA ALA A 92 8.09 20.47 0.20
C ALA A 92 8.49 19.78 -1.13
N SER A 93 7.62 18.96 -1.73
CA SER A 93 7.89 18.34 -3.03
C SER A 93 7.74 19.33 -4.20
N GLY A 94 7.02 20.45 -3.99
CA GLY A 94 6.68 21.41 -5.03
C GLY A 94 5.63 20.93 -6.04
N VAL A 95 5.17 19.68 -5.97
CA VAL A 95 4.24 19.10 -6.97
C VAL A 95 2.86 19.74 -6.87
N ALA A 96 2.31 19.89 -5.66
CA ALA A 96 1.03 20.58 -5.44
C ALA A 96 1.07 22.02 -5.97
N ALA A 97 2.12 22.77 -5.63
CA ALA A 97 2.29 24.16 -6.08
C ALA A 97 2.38 24.27 -7.61
N ALA A 98 3.09 23.35 -8.27
CA ALA A 98 3.16 23.30 -9.73
C ALA A 98 1.79 23.01 -10.37
N LEU A 99 1.01 22.09 -9.80
CA LEU A 99 -0.35 21.79 -10.25
C LEU A 99 -1.31 22.97 -9.99
N GLU A 100 -1.14 23.71 -8.89
CA GLU A 100 -1.93 24.90 -8.57
C GLU A 100 -1.62 26.08 -9.48
N ALA A 101 -0.35 26.27 -9.87
CA ALA A 101 0.06 27.28 -10.83
C ALA A 101 -0.46 27.02 -12.27
N ALA A 102 -0.78 25.76 -12.60
CA ALA A 102 -1.34 25.41 -13.89
C ALA A 102 -2.80 25.88 -14.06
N THR A 103 -3.26 26.03 -15.30
CA THR A 103 -4.68 26.33 -15.57
C THR A 103 -5.57 25.18 -15.10
N PRO A 104 -6.84 25.43 -14.73
CA PRO A 104 -7.77 24.37 -14.32
C PRO A 104 -7.89 23.24 -15.36
N ALA A 105 -7.88 23.58 -16.64
CA ALA A 105 -7.93 22.61 -17.74
C ALA A 105 -6.67 21.73 -17.82
N ALA A 106 -5.48 22.33 -17.65
CA ALA A 106 -4.23 21.57 -17.63
C ALA A 106 -4.16 20.62 -16.43
N ARG A 107 -4.59 21.08 -15.24
CA ARG A 107 -4.67 20.26 -14.03
C ARG A 107 -5.61 19.07 -14.21
N ALA A 108 -6.79 19.31 -14.78
CA ALA A 108 -7.76 18.26 -15.10
C ALA A 108 -7.16 17.20 -16.06
N GLN A 109 -6.43 17.65 -17.09
CA GLN A 109 -5.75 16.76 -18.03
C GLN A 109 -4.68 15.91 -17.36
N SER A 110 -3.81 16.51 -16.55
CA SER A 110 -2.77 15.78 -15.82
C SER A 110 -3.35 14.77 -14.84
N ALA A 111 -4.39 15.14 -14.08
CA ALA A 111 -5.05 14.24 -13.14
C ALA A 111 -5.75 13.07 -13.85
N GLY A 112 -6.46 13.33 -14.96
CA GLY A 112 -7.10 12.29 -15.75
C GLY A 112 -6.09 11.31 -16.34
N ALA A 113 -4.97 11.81 -16.89
CA ALA A 113 -3.89 10.96 -17.40
C ALA A 113 -3.27 10.09 -16.29
N PHE A 114 -3.04 10.65 -15.10
CA PHE A 114 -2.56 9.89 -13.94
C PHE A 114 -3.50 8.74 -13.59
N TYR A 115 -4.81 9.01 -13.45
CA TYR A 115 -5.78 7.96 -13.12
C TYR A 115 -6.01 6.97 -14.26
N LEU A 116 -5.87 7.38 -15.54
CA LEU A 116 -5.96 6.45 -16.66
C LEU A 116 -4.86 5.38 -16.59
N VAL A 117 -3.61 5.77 -16.31
CA VAL A 117 -2.50 4.82 -16.17
C VAL A 117 -2.81 3.77 -15.10
N TRP A 118 -3.31 4.21 -13.95
CA TRP A 118 -3.71 3.31 -12.87
C TRP A 118 -4.95 2.48 -13.21
N THR A 119 -5.88 3.02 -13.99
CA THR A 119 -7.06 2.27 -14.48
C THR A 119 -6.61 1.11 -15.37
N ILE A 120 -5.71 1.37 -16.33
CA ILE A 120 -5.16 0.33 -17.21
C ILE A 120 -4.37 -0.70 -16.41
N GLN A 121 -3.51 -0.25 -15.50
CA GLN A 121 -2.72 -1.13 -14.64
C GLN A 121 -3.61 -2.04 -13.80
N THR A 122 -4.68 -1.47 -13.22
CA THR A 122 -5.64 -2.22 -12.40
C THR A 122 -6.43 -3.20 -13.26
N ALA A 123 -6.84 -2.82 -14.48
CA ALA A 123 -7.55 -3.72 -15.38
C ALA A 123 -6.74 -4.98 -15.70
N ILE A 124 -5.44 -4.82 -15.96
CA ILE A 124 -4.52 -5.94 -16.17
C ILE A 124 -4.47 -6.84 -14.94
N PHE A 125 -4.37 -6.27 -13.73
CA PHE A 125 -4.36 -7.04 -12.49
C PHE A 125 -5.68 -7.76 -12.22
N THR A 126 -6.82 -7.12 -12.49
CA THR A 126 -8.15 -7.72 -12.36
C THR A 126 -8.30 -8.92 -13.29
N LEU A 127 -7.84 -8.81 -14.54
CA LEU A 127 -7.84 -9.93 -15.48
C LEU A 127 -6.91 -11.06 -15.02
N ALA A 128 -5.72 -10.75 -14.54
CA ALA A 128 -4.79 -11.74 -13.99
C ALA A 128 -5.34 -12.44 -12.73
N ALA A 129 -6.20 -11.77 -11.96
CA ALA A 129 -6.86 -12.34 -10.78
C ALA A 129 -8.10 -13.19 -11.10
N ALA A 130 -8.56 -13.26 -12.35
CA ALA A 130 -9.83 -13.92 -12.73
C ALA A 130 -9.89 -15.43 -12.43
N ARG A 131 -8.75 -16.09 -12.19
CA ARG A 131 -8.68 -17.49 -11.76
C ARG A 131 -8.20 -17.65 -10.31
N GLY A 132 -7.91 -16.54 -9.63
CA GLY A 132 -7.40 -16.50 -8.25
C GLY A 132 -8.52 -16.59 -7.21
N ALA A 133 -8.24 -16.14 -5.99
CA ALA A 133 -9.22 -16.07 -4.91
C ALA A 133 -10.31 -15.05 -5.21
N TRP A 134 -11.57 -15.40 -4.91
CA TRP A 134 -12.73 -14.54 -5.15
C TRP A 134 -12.57 -13.14 -4.55
N GLY A 135 -12.12 -13.05 -3.30
CA GLY A 135 -11.95 -11.78 -2.61
C GLY A 135 -10.90 -10.88 -3.26
N THR A 136 -9.82 -11.43 -3.83
CA THR A 136 -8.81 -10.65 -4.56
C THR A 136 -9.37 -10.10 -5.87
N PHE A 137 -10.11 -10.92 -6.62
CA PHE A 137 -10.75 -10.48 -7.86
C PHE A 137 -11.77 -9.37 -7.60
N VAL A 138 -12.64 -9.53 -6.60
CA VAL A 138 -13.63 -8.50 -6.23
C VAL A 138 -12.95 -7.22 -5.76
N GLN A 139 -11.89 -7.31 -4.96
CA GLN A 139 -11.11 -6.13 -4.54
C GLN A 139 -10.56 -5.38 -5.76
N LEU A 140 -9.93 -6.08 -6.71
CA LEU A 140 -9.35 -5.44 -7.89
C LEU A 140 -10.42 -4.93 -8.87
N ALA A 141 -11.57 -5.58 -8.97
CA ALA A 141 -12.70 -5.10 -9.77
C ALA A 141 -13.30 -3.80 -9.20
N LEU A 142 -13.46 -3.70 -7.88
CA LEU A 142 -13.91 -2.48 -7.21
C LEU A 142 -12.85 -1.36 -7.32
N LEU A 143 -11.57 -1.71 -7.22
CA LEU A 143 -10.47 -0.76 -7.43
C LEU A 143 -10.41 -0.26 -8.87
N LEU A 144 -10.68 -1.13 -9.84
CA LEU A 144 -10.78 -0.76 -11.26
C LEU A 144 -11.92 0.25 -11.46
N LEU A 145 -13.09 -0.01 -10.86
CA LEU A 145 -14.20 0.92 -10.90
C LEU A 145 -13.84 2.27 -10.24
N THR A 146 -13.15 2.23 -9.09
CA THR A 146 -12.68 3.41 -8.38
C THR A 146 -11.77 4.26 -9.27
N THR A 147 -10.72 3.67 -9.82
CA THR A 147 -9.74 4.39 -10.67
C THR A 147 -10.37 4.89 -11.98
N ALA A 148 -11.27 4.11 -12.59
CA ALA A 148 -12.02 4.54 -13.77
C ALA A 148 -12.93 5.74 -13.48
N LEU A 149 -13.65 5.73 -12.36
CA LEU A 149 -14.50 6.84 -11.94
C LEU A 149 -13.68 8.09 -11.57
N SER A 150 -12.50 7.92 -10.96
CA SER A 150 -11.58 9.04 -10.71
C SER A 150 -11.05 9.65 -12.02
N CYS A 151 -10.74 8.81 -13.02
CA CYS A 151 -10.33 9.25 -14.35
C CYS A 151 -11.44 10.05 -15.05
N VAL A 152 -12.67 9.52 -15.05
CA VAL A 152 -13.84 10.22 -15.62
C VAL A 152 -14.13 11.50 -14.87
N GLY A 153 -14.09 11.48 -13.53
CA GLY A 153 -14.28 12.65 -12.69
C GLY A 153 -13.28 13.77 -13.00
N ALA A 154 -12.01 13.40 -13.24
CA ALA A 154 -10.96 14.34 -13.62
C ALA A 154 -11.14 14.90 -15.04
N TRP A 155 -11.35 14.09 -16.08
CA TRP A 155 -11.46 14.61 -17.44
C TRP A 155 -12.80 15.26 -17.76
N ALA A 156 -13.91 14.67 -17.30
CA ALA A 156 -15.24 15.24 -17.50
C ALA A 156 -15.56 16.36 -16.51
N GLN A 157 -14.66 16.64 -15.56
CA GLN A 157 -14.87 17.61 -14.47
C GLN A 157 -16.20 17.37 -13.75
N ALA A 158 -16.55 16.09 -13.56
CA ALA A 158 -17.84 15.65 -13.04
C ALA A 158 -17.74 15.33 -11.53
N PRO A 159 -18.24 16.21 -10.63
CA PRO A 159 -18.09 15.99 -9.18
C PRO A 159 -18.82 14.74 -8.70
N ALA A 160 -19.91 14.36 -9.37
CA ALA A 160 -20.65 13.14 -9.07
C ALA A 160 -19.79 11.88 -9.30
N ALA A 161 -19.04 11.82 -10.41
CA ALA A 161 -18.13 10.72 -10.69
C ALA A 161 -16.96 10.68 -9.71
N ALA A 162 -16.41 11.84 -9.35
CA ALA A 162 -15.36 11.95 -8.34
C ALA A 162 -15.83 11.44 -6.96
N ARG A 163 -17.04 11.82 -6.52
CA ARG A 163 -17.64 11.31 -5.27
C ARG A 163 -17.97 9.82 -5.34
N ALA A 164 -18.50 9.36 -6.47
CA ALA A 164 -18.76 7.93 -6.68
C ALA A 164 -17.47 7.10 -6.56
N SER A 165 -16.35 7.59 -7.11
CA SER A 165 -15.04 6.94 -6.95
C SER A 165 -14.62 6.80 -5.48
N CYS A 166 -14.96 7.78 -4.65
CA CYS A 166 -14.67 7.72 -3.22
C CYS A 166 -15.50 6.61 -2.55
N TYR A 167 -16.81 6.53 -2.82
CA TYR A 167 -17.65 5.47 -2.25
C TYR A 167 -17.23 4.06 -2.71
N THR A 168 -16.86 3.89 -3.98
CA THR A 168 -16.32 2.60 -4.44
C THR A 168 -14.96 2.30 -3.81
N GLY A 169 -14.17 3.32 -3.48
CA GLY A 169 -12.93 3.19 -2.71
C GLY A 169 -13.18 2.67 -1.28
N ILE A 170 -14.23 3.14 -0.60
CA ILE A 170 -14.64 2.62 0.72
C ILE A 170 -14.97 1.12 0.61
N LEU A 171 -15.76 0.73 -0.39
CA LEU A 171 -16.09 -0.68 -0.62
C LEU A 171 -14.84 -1.52 -0.93
N THR A 172 -13.91 -0.98 -1.74
CA THR A 172 -12.63 -1.61 -2.05
C THR A 172 -11.81 -1.87 -0.78
N ALA A 173 -11.72 -0.88 0.11
CA ALA A 173 -11.02 -1.00 1.39
C ALA A 173 -11.66 -2.05 2.31
N ALA A 174 -13.00 -2.11 2.36
CA ALA A 174 -13.72 -3.11 3.13
C ALA A 174 -13.43 -4.54 2.63
N VAL A 175 -13.40 -4.77 1.32
CA VAL A 175 -13.04 -6.08 0.75
C VAL A 175 -11.55 -6.39 0.98
N ALA A 176 -10.67 -5.39 0.95
CA ALA A 176 -9.26 -5.59 1.29
C ALA A 176 -9.09 -6.07 2.75
N TRP A 177 -9.80 -5.48 3.71
CA TRP A 177 -9.81 -5.99 5.08
C TRP A 177 -10.49 -7.35 5.22
N TYR A 178 -11.51 -7.65 4.42
CA TYR A 178 -12.05 -9.00 4.35
C TYR A 178 -10.97 -10.00 3.94
N ASN A 179 -10.15 -9.69 2.94
CA ASN A 179 -9.02 -10.54 2.53
C ASN A 179 -7.97 -10.69 3.65
N VAL A 180 -7.67 -9.62 4.39
CA VAL A 180 -6.82 -9.70 5.59
C VAL A 180 -7.40 -10.65 6.63
N ALA A 181 -8.69 -10.49 6.95
CA ALA A 181 -9.37 -11.34 7.91
C ALA A 181 -9.40 -12.81 7.43
N ALA A 182 -9.65 -13.05 6.15
CA ALA A 182 -9.68 -14.41 5.59
C ALA A 182 -8.30 -15.10 5.67
N ASP A 183 -7.22 -14.37 5.48
CA ASP A 183 -5.86 -14.90 5.58
C ASP A 183 -5.39 -15.07 7.03
N MET A 184 -5.87 -14.23 7.97
CA MET A 184 -5.45 -14.26 9.38
C MET A 184 -6.32 -15.15 10.27
N LEU A 185 -7.62 -15.27 9.99
CA LEU A 185 -8.58 -16.09 10.74
C LEU A 185 -8.57 -17.52 10.18
N THR A 186 -7.51 -18.26 10.51
CA THR A 186 -7.36 -19.67 10.18
C THR A 186 -8.08 -20.53 11.22
N ARG A 187 -8.29 -21.83 10.93
CA ARG A 187 -8.88 -22.77 11.91
C ARG A 187 -8.02 -22.97 13.17
N GLU A 188 -6.75 -22.56 13.12
CA GLU A 188 -5.81 -22.63 14.25
C GLU A 188 -5.87 -21.36 15.10
N THR A 189 -6.15 -20.20 14.49
CA THR A 189 -6.20 -18.91 15.18
C THR A 189 -7.63 -18.52 15.59
N PHE A 190 -8.66 -19.07 14.95
CA PHE A 190 -10.05 -18.71 15.16
C PHE A 190 -11.04 -19.86 14.97
N TYR A 191 -12.25 -19.73 15.54
CA TYR A 191 -13.26 -20.80 15.59
C TYR A 191 -13.80 -21.23 14.22
N PHE A 192 -13.75 -20.37 13.21
CA PHE A 192 -14.15 -20.66 11.84
C PHE A 192 -13.26 -19.91 10.84
N ALA A 193 -13.10 -20.47 9.65
CA ALA A 193 -12.38 -19.82 8.55
C ALA A 193 -13.36 -19.06 7.66
N LEU A 194 -12.98 -17.86 7.22
CA LEU A 194 -13.80 -17.09 6.29
C LEU A 194 -13.71 -17.66 4.86
N PRO A 195 -14.84 -17.73 4.12
CA PRO A 195 -14.82 -18.26 2.76
C PRO A 195 -14.08 -17.35 1.78
N ASN A 196 -12.96 -17.82 1.22
CA ASN A 196 -12.30 -17.14 0.09
C ASN A 196 -11.87 -18.17 -0.97
N PRO A 197 -12.83 -18.86 -1.61
CA PRO A 197 -12.53 -19.92 -2.55
C PRO A 197 -11.87 -19.36 -3.84
N PRO A 198 -11.03 -20.16 -4.52
CA PRO A 198 -10.57 -19.81 -5.85
C PRO A 198 -11.74 -19.85 -6.85
N ILE A 199 -11.73 -18.93 -7.82
CA ILE A 199 -12.78 -18.80 -8.85
C ILE A 199 -12.80 -20.00 -9.78
N SER A 200 -11.62 -20.43 -10.22
CA SER A 200 -11.49 -21.71 -10.90
C SER A 200 -11.19 -22.77 -9.85
N PRO A 201 -11.82 -23.96 -9.92
CA PRO A 201 -11.27 -25.13 -9.29
C PRO A 201 -9.79 -25.21 -9.72
N GLY A 202 -8.90 -25.19 -8.74
CA GLY A 202 -7.49 -25.46 -8.99
C GLY A 202 -7.38 -26.80 -9.71
N PRO A 203 -6.31 -27.04 -10.47
CA PRO A 203 -6.12 -28.36 -11.04
C PRO A 203 -6.07 -29.32 -9.83
N GLY A 204 -6.85 -30.42 -9.88
CA GLY A 204 -7.08 -31.29 -8.72
C GLY A 204 -5.76 -31.74 -8.08
N ARG A 205 -5.79 -32.29 -6.86
CA ARG A 205 -4.56 -32.86 -6.24
C ARG A 205 -3.80 -33.85 -7.16
N ASP A 206 -4.49 -34.41 -8.16
CA ASP A 206 -3.97 -35.37 -9.14
C ASP A 206 -3.47 -34.73 -10.45
N SER A 207 -3.57 -33.40 -10.56
CA SER A 207 -2.98 -32.69 -11.70
C SER A 207 -1.46 -32.69 -11.59
N PRO A 208 -0.73 -32.99 -12.67
CA PRO A 208 0.71 -32.83 -12.69
C PRO A 208 1.01 -31.38 -12.33
N GLN A 209 1.55 -31.16 -11.12
CA GLN A 209 2.17 -29.88 -10.82
C GLN A 209 3.20 -29.63 -11.93
N PRO A 210 3.34 -28.41 -12.46
CA PRO A 210 4.44 -28.10 -13.35
C PRO A 210 5.73 -28.42 -12.60
N THR A 211 6.29 -29.59 -12.90
CA THR A 211 7.59 -30.03 -12.43
C THR A 211 8.58 -29.18 -13.20
N PHE A 212 8.86 -27.99 -12.67
CA PHE A 212 10.14 -27.36 -12.94
C PHE A 212 11.18 -28.37 -12.43
N GLY A 213 11.76 -29.12 -13.36
CA GLY A 213 12.67 -30.21 -13.05
C GLY A 213 13.71 -29.72 -12.05
N ALA A 214 14.10 -30.57 -11.11
CA ALA A 214 15.07 -30.28 -10.06
C ALA A 214 16.45 -29.77 -10.58
N GLY A 215 16.66 -29.69 -11.90
CA GLY A 215 17.81 -29.08 -12.56
C GLY A 215 17.65 -27.62 -13.03
N GLN A 216 16.49 -26.99 -12.83
CA GLN A 216 16.26 -25.55 -13.08
C GLN A 216 16.08 -24.77 -11.76
N LEU A 217 16.94 -25.09 -10.78
CA LEU A 217 17.29 -24.09 -9.78
C LEU A 217 18.02 -22.96 -10.53
N LEU A 218 17.67 -21.70 -10.23
CA LEU A 218 18.52 -20.57 -10.61
C LEU A 218 19.99 -20.93 -10.33
N PRO A 219 20.93 -20.64 -11.25
CA PRO A 219 22.33 -20.94 -11.02
C PRO A 219 22.73 -20.44 -9.64
N ALA A 220 23.40 -21.31 -8.87
CA ALA A 220 23.79 -21.07 -7.48
C ALA A 220 24.61 -19.78 -7.26
N GLU A 221 25.05 -19.15 -8.35
CA GLU A 221 25.70 -17.84 -8.46
C GLU A 221 24.87 -16.66 -7.89
N LEU A 222 23.54 -16.75 -7.82
CA LEU A 222 22.68 -15.69 -7.26
C LEU A 222 22.32 -15.90 -5.78
N CYS A 223 22.68 -17.05 -5.21
CA CYS A 223 22.54 -17.28 -3.77
C CYS A 223 23.79 -16.70 -3.09
N PRO A 224 23.69 -15.67 -2.23
CA PRO A 224 24.84 -15.26 -1.43
C PRO A 224 25.34 -16.47 -0.64
N PRO A 225 26.65 -16.74 -0.58
CA PRO A 225 27.17 -17.99 -0.05
C PRO A 225 26.66 -18.17 1.38
N GLN A 226 25.81 -19.18 1.57
CA GLN A 226 25.48 -19.72 2.89
C GLN A 226 26.80 -20.16 3.52
N ARG A 227 27.36 -19.29 4.36
CA ARG A 227 28.60 -19.53 5.09
C ARG A 227 28.33 -20.74 5.99
N LYS A 228 28.72 -21.93 5.51
CA LYS A 228 28.65 -23.18 6.27
C LYS A 228 29.33 -22.95 7.61
N HIS A 229 28.54 -23.11 8.68
CA HIS A 229 28.94 -23.39 10.05
C HIS A 229 30.39 -23.03 10.39
N LEU A 230 30.61 -21.81 10.88
CA LEU A 230 31.78 -21.53 11.70
C LEU A 230 31.59 -22.28 13.02
N SER A 231 32.13 -23.48 13.12
CA SER A 231 32.29 -24.21 14.36
C SER A 231 33.19 -23.39 15.29
N LEU A 232 32.59 -22.63 16.20
CA LEU A 232 33.31 -21.96 17.28
C LEU A 232 33.77 -23.04 18.27
N THR A 233 34.98 -23.53 18.10
CA THR A 233 35.74 -24.13 19.20
C THR A 233 36.24 -23.01 20.12
N PRO A 234 36.14 -23.15 21.46
CA PRO A 234 36.69 -22.17 22.37
C PRO A 234 38.19 -22.44 22.51
N ALA A 235 39.03 -21.68 21.81
CA ALA A 235 40.45 -21.63 22.08
C ALA A 235 40.75 -20.42 22.96
N ALA A 236 41.27 -20.70 24.15
CA ALA A 236 41.67 -19.74 25.15
C ALA A 236 42.93 -18.94 24.75
N ALA A 237 42.96 -17.69 25.23
CA ALA A 237 44.11 -16.93 25.74
C ALA A 237 45.30 -16.57 24.81
N ALA A 238 45.42 -15.27 24.54
CA ALA A 238 46.61 -14.42 24.78
C ALA A 238 46.21 -12.99 24.39
N ALA A 239 45.90 -12.08 25.31
CA ALA A 239 46.86 -11.17 25.95
C ALA A 239 47.79 -10.49 24.92
N ASP A 240 47.46 -9.26 24.55
CA ASP A 240 48.40 -8.13 24.54
C ASP A 240 47.64 -6.81 24.49
N GLY A 241 47.96 -5.95 25.45
CA GLY A 241 47.26 -4.69 25.68
C GLY A 241 47.81 -3.55 24.83
N VAL A 242 46.92 -2.66 24.40
CA VAL A 242 47.26 -1.25 24.14
C VAL A 242 46.10 -0.39 24.63
N SER A 243 46.41 0.40 25.65
CA SER A 243 45.64 1.53 26.17
C SER A 243 45.56 2.65 25.13
N ALA A 244 44.41 3.31 24.99
CA ALA A 244 44.26 4.73 25.30
C ALA A 244 43.05 5.41 24.62
N ARG A 245 42.40 6.25 25.44
CA ARG A 245 41.67 7.50 25.12
C ARG A 245 40.25 7.44 24.57
N THR A 246 39.34 7.54 25.55
CA THR A 246 38.28 8.55 25.64
C THR A 246 38.47 9.79 24.75
N GLU A 247 37.49 10.11 23.92
CA GLU A 247 37.07 11.49 23.66
C GLU A 247 35.62 11.54 23.15
N VAL A 248 34.79 12.27 23.90
CA VAL A 248 33.42 12.69 23.57
C VAL A 248 33.51 14.19 23.26
N PRO A 249 32.85 14.68 22.20
CA PRO A 249 32.24 16.02 22.28
C PRO A 249 30.87 16.08 21.54
N PRO A 250 30.09 17.19 21.60
CA PRO A 250 28.93 17.27 22.48
C PRO A 250 27.59 17.47 21.76
N ARG A 251 26.51 17.28 22.51
CA ARG A 251 25.14 17.72 22.19
C ARG A 251 25.06 19.25 22.08
N ALA A 252 24.45 19.75 21.00
CA ALA A 252 23.87 21.09 20.95
C ALA A 252 22.34 21.00 21.13
N ARG A 253 21.80 21.91 21.95
CA ARG A 253 20.42 21.98 22.42
C ARG A 253 19.76 23.26 21.87
N ALA A 254 18.48 23.12 21.52
CA ALA A 254 17.39 24.10 21.57
C ALA A 254 17.43 25.38 20.68
N GLY A 255 16.32 25.57 19.97
CA GLY A 255 15.91 26.85 19.38
C GLY A 255 14.43 26.79 19.01
N SER A 256 13.57 27.16 19.97
CA SER A 256 12.14 27.41 19.78
C SER A 256 11.91 28.77 19.11
N SER A 257 11.02 28.84 18.12
CA SER A 257 10.29 30.07 17.82
C SER A 257 8.95 29.75 17.16
N SER A 258 7.90 29.99 17.92
CA SER A 258 6.54 30.21 17.46
C SER A 258 6.46 31.42 16.53
N SER A 259 5.82 31.28 15.39
CA SER A 259 5.14 32.40 14.72
C SER A 259 3.86 31.89 14.07
N SER A 260 2.76 32.19 14.74
CA SER A 260 1.40 32.19 14.20
C SER A 260 1.26 33.22 13.08
N SER A 261 0.72 32.79 11.94
CA SER A 261 0.01 33.67 11.01
C SER A 261 -0.93 32.80 10.18
N GLY A 262 -2.22 32.87 10.51
CA GLY A 262 -3.28 32.19 9.79
C GLY A 262 -3.64 32.94 8.51
N PHE A 263 -3.94 32.18 7.46
CA PHE A 263 -4.77 32.51 6.30
C PHE A 263 -5.16 31.12 5.77
N GLY A 264 -6.42 30.71 5.64
CA GLY A 264 -7.57 31.43 5.12
C GLY A 264 -8.19 30.45 4.12
N ALA A 265 -9.15 29.66 4.59
CA ALA A 265 -9.92 28.76 3.74
C ALA A 265 -10.84 29.59 2.82
N CYS A 266 -10.84 29.28 1.53
CA CYS A 266 -11.96 29.56 0.60
C CYS A 266 -12.05 28.36 -0.35
N SER A 267 -13.08 27.51 -0.32
CA SER A 267 -14.50 27.80 -0.56
C SER A 267 -14.69 28.45 -1.93
N GLY A 268 -14.77 27.62 -2.96
CA GLY A 268 -15.06 28.03 -4.35
C GLY A 268 -16.29 27.31 -4.88
N LEU A 269 -17.45 27.53 -4.26
CA LEU A 269 -18.75 27.28 -4.87
C LEU A 269 -19.58 28.55 -4.65
N GLY A 270 -19.78 29.28 -5.75
CA GLY A 270 -20.66 30.43 -5.79
C GLY A 270 -22.10 30.00 -5.54
N ASP A 271 -22.75 30.74 -4.65
CA ASP A 271 -24.17 30.66 -4.38
C ASP A 271 -24.84 31.88 -5.04
N PRO A 272 -25.76 31.69 -6.00
CA PRO A 272 -26.70 32.73 -6.36
C PRO A 272 -28.08 32.39 -5.78
N ALA A 273 -28.57 33.37 -5.00
CA ALA A 273 -29.97 33.68 -4.74
C ALA A 273 -30.68 32.96 -3.58
N VAL A 274 -30.73 33.64 -2.43
CA VAL A 274 -32.00 33.97 -1.75
C VAL A 274 -31.92 35.38 -1.16
N ARG A 275 -32.62 36.32 -1.80
CA ARG A 275 -33.09 37.57 -1.18
C ARG A 275 -34.18 37.20 -0.16
N THR A 276 -34.12 37.73 1.07
CA THR A 276 -35.21 38.54 1.69
C THR A 276 -34.91 38.97 3.15
N VAL A 277 -35.22 40.26 3.41
CA VAL A 277 -35.76 40.86 4.66
C VAL A 277 -34.79 41.04 5.84
N ALA A 278 -34.20 42.23 5.95
CA ALA A 278 -34.59 43.32 6.87
C ALA A 278 -33.58 44.47 6.74
#